data_AF-A0A526Z361-F1
#
_entry.id   AF-A0A526Z361-F1
#
_cell.length_a   1.000
_cell.length_b   1.000
_cell.length_c   1.000
_cell.angle_alpha   90.00
_cell.angle_beta   90.00
_cell.angle_gamma   90.00
#
_symmetry.space_group_name_H-M   'P 1'
#
loop_
_entity.id
_entity.type
_entity.pdbx_description
1 polymer ?
#
loop_
_entity_poly.entity_id
_entity_poly.type
_entity_poly.pdbx_seq_one_letter_code
_entity_poly.pdbx_strand_id
1 'polypeptide(L)' 'MNDETPIRSDSATPAFAPATPMMEQYIEIKAANPDSLLFYRMGDFYELFFDDAEKASRALGIVLT' A
#
# COMPACT_ATOMS: atom_id res chain seq x y z
N MET A 1 -43.33 14.63 -26.33
CA MET A 1 -42.04 14.99 -25.72
C MET A 1 -41.80 14.06 -24.55
N ASN A 2 -41.18 12.90 -24.78
CA ASN A 2 -40.64 12.09 -23.70
C ASN A 2 -39.13 12.36 -23.71
N ASP A 3 -38.65 13.01 -22.67
CA ASP A 3 -37.23 13.32 -22.47
C ASP A 3 -36.67 12.22 -21.55
N GLU A 4 -36.19 11.13 -22.15
CA GLU A 4 -35.43 10.10 -21.44
C GLU A 4 -33.95 10.52 -21.45
N THR A 5 -33.51 11.14 -20.35
CA THR A 5 -32.10 11.37 -20.07
C THR A 5 -31.40 10.01 -19.90
N PRO A 6 -30.33 9.68 -20.65
CA PRO A 6 -29.65 8.41 -20.48
C PRO A 6 -28.80 8.49 -19.20
N ILE A 7 -29.15 7.69 -18.19
CA ILE A 7 -28.29 7.48 -17.03
C ILE A 7 -27.07 6.69 -17.53
N ARG A 8 -25.95 7.35 -17.79
CA ARG A 8 -24.66 6.67 -18.00
C ARG A 8 -24.21 6.11 -16.66
N SER A 9 -24.44 4.82 -16.46
CA SER A 9 -23.89 4.06 -15.34
C SER A 9 -22.43 3.77 -15.62
N ASP A 10 -21.54 4.72 -15.30
CA ASP A 10 -20.10 4.49 -15.33
C ASP A 10 -19.73 3.67 -14.09
N SER A 11 -19.81 2.35 -14.19
CA SER A 11 -19.22 1.44 -13.23
C SER A 11 -17.71 1.47 -13.41
N ALA A 12 -17.06 2.50 -12.87
CA ALA A 12 -15.62 2.60 -12.83
C ALA A 12 -15.08 1.42 -12.01
N THR A 13 -14.53 0.43 -12.70
CA THR A 13 -13.62 -0.55 -12.09
C THR A 13 -12.49 0.26 -11.46
N PRO A 14 -12.19 0.14 -10.16
CA PRO A 14 -11.08 0.87 -9.58
C PRO A 14 -9.81 0.36 -10.27
N ALA A 15 -9.27 1.17 -11.19
CA ALA A 15 -7.95 0.93 -11.75
C ALA A 15 -6.98 0.98 -10.56
N PHE A 16 -6.25 -0.10 -10.32
CA PHE A 16 -5.16 -0.09 -9.35
C PHE A 16 -4.21 1.04 -9.75
N ALA A 17 -4.13 2.06 -8.90
CA ALA A 17 -3.16 3.13 -9.11
C ALA A 17 -1.77 2.50 -9.12
N PRO A 18 -0.89 2.89 -10.05
CA PRO A 18 0.49 2.43 -10.03
C PRO A 18 1.11 2.76 -8.66
N ALA A 19 1.94 1.84 -8.16
CA ALA A 19 2.68 2.05 -6.94
C ALA A 19 3.50 3.35 -7.06
N THR A 20 3.65 4.08 -5.94
CA THR A 20 4.57 5.21 -5.94
C THR A 20 6.00 4.71 -6.13
N PRO A 21 6.93 5.51 -6.69
CA PRO A 21 8.32 5.08 -6.87
C PRO A 21 8.97 4.54 -5.58
N MET A 22 8.56 5.08 -4.42
CA MET A 22 9.01 4.61 -3.12
C MET A 22 8.50 3.21 -2.79
N MET A 23 7.22 2.93 -3.09
CA MET A 23 6.63 1.61 -2.89
C MET A 23 7.18 0.57 -3.87
N GLU A 24 7.47 0.95 -5.11
CA GLU A 24 8.13 0.07 -6.08
C GLU A 24 9.48 -0.43 -5.54
N GLN A 25 10.31 0.50 -5.04
CA GLN A 25 11.59 0.16 -4.42
C GLN A 25 11.41 -0.71 -3.17
N TYR A 26 10.45 -0.39 -2.29
CA TYR A 26 10.17 -1.21 -1.10
C TYR A 26 9.80 -2.64 -1.49
N ILE A 27 8.90 -2.80 -2.48
CA ILE A 27 8.43 -4.11 -2.95
C ILE A 27 9.59 -4.91 -3.56
N GLU A 28 10.45 -4.28 -4.36
CA GLU A 28 11.61 -4.94 -4.95
C GLU A 28 12.58 -5.49 -3.89
N ILE A 29 12.94 -4.65 -2.90
CA ILE A 29 13.85 -5.06 -1.81
C ILE A 29 13.20 -6.15 -0.96
N LYS A 30 11.90 -6.04 -0.68
CA LYS A 30 11.16 -7.04 0.09
C LYS A 30 11.05 -8.36 -0.65
N ALA A 31 10.82 -8.35 -1.97
CA ALA A 31 10.77 -9.55 -2.79
C ALA A 31 12.10 -10.30 -2.81
N ALA A 32 13.22 -9.58 -2.73
CA ALA A 32 14.54 -10.19 -2.58
C ALA A 32 14.82 -10.76 -1.18
N ASN A 33 14.03 -10.36 -0.16
CA ASN A 33 14.21 -10.74 1.24
C ASN A 33 12.87 -11.11 1.91
N PRO A 34 12.16 -12.14 1.43
CA PRO A 34 10.76 -12.40 1.81
C PRO A 34 10.57 -12.72 3.29
N ASP A 35 11.55 -13.41 3.90
CA ASP A 35 11.46 -13.88 5.29
C ASP A 35 12.01 -12.88 6.32
N SER A 36 12.49 -11.71 5.87
CA SER A 36 13.09 -10.69 6.75
C SER A 36 12.14 -9.52 6.97
N LEU A 37 12.15 -8.92 8.16
CA LEU A 37 11.49 -7.61 8.36
C LEU A 37 12.31 -6.52 7.66
N LEU A 38 11.67 -5.75 6.77
CA LEU A 38 12.32 -4.64 6.08
C LEU A 38 12.06 -3.32 6.80
N PHE A 39 13.08 -2.81 7.49
CA PHE A 39 13.07 -1.48 8.09
C PHE A 39 13.45 -0.47 7.00
N TYR A 40 12.43 0.16 6.40
CA TYR A 40 12.63 1.12 5.31
C TYR A 40 12.85 2.52 5.86
N ARG A 41 13.98 3.15 5.54
CA ARG A 41 14.31 4.47 6.09
C ARG A 41 13.53 5.57 5.37
N MET A 42 12.70 6.29 6.12
CA MET A 42 11.99 7.48 5.66
C MET A 42 12.37 8.68 6.54
N GLY A 43 13.38 9.42 6.08
CA GLY A 43 13.97 10.52 6.86
C GLY A 43 14.65 10.00 8.13
N ASP A 44 14.11 10.40 9.28
CA ASP A 44 14.63 10.06 10.61
C ASP A 44 13.99 8.78 11.19
N PHE A 45 12.95 8.25 10.56
CA PHE A 45 12.24 7.07 11.02
C PHE A 45 12.53 5.86 10.12
N TYR A 46 12.35 4.67 10.72
CA TYR A 46 12.20 3.43 9.97
C TYR A 46 10.74 3.06 9.95
N GLU A 47 10.20 2.91 8.76
CA GLU A 47 8.84 2.47 8.52
C GLU A 47 8.84 1.03 8.04
N LEU A 48 7.82 0.29 8.46
CA LEU A 48 7.50 -1.04 7.97
C LEU A 48 6.10 -0.98 7.37
N PHE A 49 5.89 -1.72 6.29
CA PHE A 49 4.63 -1.72 5.57
C PHE A 49 4.00 -3.12 5.56
N PHE A 50 2.70 -3.19 5.32
CA PHE A 50 1.95 -4.44 5.17
C PHE A 50 2.15 -5.40 6.36
N ASP A 51 2.40 -6.68 6.09
CA ASP A 51 2.60 -7.72 7.12
C ASP A 51 3.81 -7.46 8.03
N ASP A 52 4.83 -6.74 7.54
CA ASP A 52 5.97 -6.37 8.39
C ASP A 52 5.56 -5.36 9.47
N ALA A 53 4.64 -4.45 9.17
CA ALA A 53 4.11 -3.49 10.14
C ALA A 53 3.33 -4.21 11.25
N GLU A 54 2.49 -5.18 10.88
CA GLU A 54 1.73 -5.97 11.84
C GLU A 54 2.64 -6.80 12.75
N LYS A 55 3.65 -7.47 12.17
CA LYS A 55 4.64 -8.25 12.90
C LYS A 55 5.44 -7.37 13.86
N ALA A 56 5.92 -6.22 13.38
CA ALA A 56 6.68 -5.27 14.19
C ALA A 56 5.83 -4.68 15.32
N SER A 57 4.57 -4.32 15.07
CA SER A 57 3.66 -3.82 16.10
C SER A 57 3.49 -4.83 17.24
N ARG A 58 3.22 -6.10 16.92
CA ARG A 58 3.09 -7.16 17.94
C ARG A 58 4.39 -7.45 18.67
N ALA A 59 5.52 -7.46 17.96
CA ALA A 59 6.82 -7.82 18.54
C ALA A 59 7.44 -6.69 19.37
N LEU A 60 7.27 -5.43 18.95
CA LEU A 60 7.93 -4.27 19.54
C LEU A 60 6.99 -3.44 20.42
N GLY A 61 5.69 -3.71 20.40
CA GLY A 61 4.70 -2.95 21.17
C GLY A 61 4.50 -1.52 20.67
N ILE A 62 4.73 -1.29 19.37
CA ILE A 62 4.53 0.01 18.72
C ILE A 62 3.15 0.10 18.07
N VAL A 63 2.64 1.32 17.91
CA VAL A 63 1.33 1.57 17.29
C VAL A 63 1.36 1.16 15.81
N LEU A 64 0.33 0.42 15.38
CA LEU A 64 0.03 0.13 13.98
C LEU A 64 -0.89 1.22 13.42
N THR A 65 -0.52 1.85 12.31
CA THR A 65 -1.24 2.98 11.69
C THR A 65 -1.71 2.67 10.28
#